data_AF-A0A8X6NK42-F1
#
_entry.id   AF-A0A8X6NK42-F1
#
_cell.length_a   1.000
_cell.length_b   1.000
_cell.length_c   1.000
_cell.angle_alpha   90.00
_cell.angle_beta   90.00
_cell.angle_gamma   90.00
#
_symmetry.space_group_name_H-M   'P 1'
#
loop_
_entity.id
_entity.type
_entity.pdbx_description
1 polymer ?
#
loop_
_entity_poly.entity_id
_entity_poly.type
_entity_poly.pdbx_seq_one_letter_code
_entity_poly.pdbx_strand_id
1 'polypeptide(L)'
;MAEEQQNDSQLQDILAGSCSTPLVLQPLPMGQTPVTLHCDVSTDRIRPFVPEFFRREIFNNLHALSYPEIRASLKLVAERYVWQSMRHDVTLWALTCLQYQRAKVSRHSRNEIGRFEYLHLWDPFLLQSFRYCLICVDRFSKWPEAFPLAEISADRGQSLLH
;
A
#
# COMPACT_ATOMS: atom_id res chain seq x y z
N MET A 1 -15.42 1.96 27.16
CA MET A 1 -14.71 3.13 26.55
C MET A 1 -14.31 4.15 27.59
N ALA A 2 -15.23 4.77 28.35
CA ALA A 2 -14.85 5.76 29.37
C ALA A 2 -13.95 5.19 30.48
N GLU A 3 -14.26 4.00 30.97
CA GLU A 3 -13.42 3.29 31.96
C GLU A 3 -12.01 3.01 31.41
N GLU A 4 -11.91 2.45 30.20
CA GLU A 4 -10.62 2.23 29.54
C GLU A 4 -9.82 3.51 29.30
N GLN A 5 -10.46 4.66 29.07
CA GLN A 5 -9.74 5.94 28.97
C GLN A 5 -9.08 6.31 30.32
N GLN A 6 -9.70 5.99 31.45
CA GLN A 6 -9.12 6.30 32.76
C GLN A 6 -7.81 5.52 33.00
N ASN A 7 -7.74 4.31 32.47
CA ASN A 7 -6.59 3.41 32.61
C ASN A 7 -5.56 3.54 31.47
N ASP A 8 -5.82 4.33 30.44
CA ASP A 8 -4.95 4.46 29.28
C ASP A 8 -3.74 5.37 29.58
N SER A 9 -2.55 4.78 29.66
CA SER A 9 -1.31 5.51 29.99
C SER A 9 -0.99 6.59 28.96
N GLN A 10 -1.26 6.33 27.68
CA GLN A 10 -0.98 7.26 26.61
C GLN A 10 -1.85 8.51 26.71
N LEU A 11 -3.11 8.36 27.10
CA LEU A 11 -3.99 9.48 27.39
C LEU A 11 -3.46 10.31 28.56
N GLN A 12 -3.03 9.65 29.64
CA GLN A 12 -2.45 10.34 30.80
C GLN A 12 -1.19 11.14 30.44
N ASP A 13 -0.30 10.58 29.61
CA ASP A 13 0.92 11.26 29.16
C ASP A 13 0.62 12.52 28.32
N ILE A 14 -0.45 12.48 27.50
CA ILE A 14 -0.90 13.66 26.73
C ILE A 14 -1.45 14.72 27.69
N LEU A 15 -2.31 14.31 28.63
CA LEU A 15 -2.93 15.23 29.59
C LEU A 15 -1.90 15.86 30.55
N ALA A 16 -0.87 15.11 30.93
CA ALA A 16 0.25 15.59 31.74
C ALA A 16 1.23 16.50 30.96
N GLY A 17 1.07 16.63 29.64
CA GLY A 17 1.96 17.40 28.79
C GLY A 17 3.34 16.76 28.56
N SER A 18 3.50 15.48 28.92
CA SER A 18 4.74 14.72 28.72
C SER A 18 5.00 14.37 27.26
N CYS A 19 3.95 14.40 26.41
CA CYS A 19 4.04 14.15 24.98
C CYS A 19 3.64 15.40 24.17
N SER A 20 4.53 15.87 23.29
CA SER A 20 4.19 16.93 22.34
C SER A 20 3.24 16.39 21.27
N THR A 21 1.97 16.77 21.36
CA THR A 21 0.95 16.39 20.38
C THR A 21 0.15 17.62 19.95
N PRO A 22 -0.34 17.68 18.69
CA PRO A 22 -1.22 18.75 18.23
C PRO A 22 -2.67 18.57 18.71
N LEU A 23 -2.96 17.54 19.50
CA LEU A 23 -4.31 17.20 19.95
C LEU A 23 -4.73 18.12 21.09
N VAL A 24 -5.97 18.59 21.05
CA VAL A 24 -6.55 19.38 22.13
C VAL A 24 -7.65 18.54 22.77
N LEU A 25 -7.29 17.80 23.82
CA LEU A 25 -8.20 16.87 24.49
C LEU A 25 -8.98 17.57 25.60
N GLN A 26 -10.31 17.49 25.54
CA GLN A 26 -11.22 18.02 26.57
C GLN A 26 -12.17 16.93 27.06
N PRO A 27 -12.46 16.88 28.37
CA PRO A 27 -13.48 15.99 28.91
C PRO A 27 -14.88 16.51 28.55
N LEU A 28 -15.67 15.68 27.87
CA LEU A 28 -17.04 15.97 27.48
C LEU A 28 -18.02 15.00 28.14
N PRO A 29 -19.13 15.48 28.74
CA PRO A 29 -20.14 14.61 29.32
C PRO A 29 -20.91 13.86 28.21
N MET A 30 -21.11 12.57 28.42
CA MET A 30 -21.89 11.73 27.51
C MET A 30 -23.30 11.52 28.07
N GLY A 31 -24.27 12.17 27.42
CA GLY A 31 -25.69 12.04 27.76
C GLY A 31 -26.04 12.59 29.14
N GLN A 32 -27.02 11.97 29.80
CA GLN A 32 -27.51 12.35 31.13
C GLN A 32 -26.75 11.68 32.29
N THR A 33 -25.83 10.77 31.97
CA THR A 33 -25.02 10.05 32.97
C THR A 33 -23.76 10.83 33.33
N PRO A 34 -23.18 10.65 34.53
CA PRO A 34 -21.92 11.31 34.94
C PRO A 34 -20.68 10.78 34.20
N VAL A 35 -20.84 10.11 33.06
CA VAL A 35 -19.76 9.52 32.29
C VAL A 35 -19.15 10.60 31.39
N THR A 36 -17.86 10.86 31.56
CA THR A 36 -17.09 11.78 30.71
C THR A 36 -16.19 11.01 29.76
N LEU A 37 -16.02 11.54 28.55
CA LEU A 37 -15.04 11.07 27.57
C LEU A 37 -14.07 12.18 27.22
N HIS A 38 -12.79 11.85 27.13
CA HIS A 38 -11.81 12.74 26.54
C HIS A 38 -11.95 12.71 25.01
N CYS A 39 -12.19 13.90 24.45
CA CYS A 39 -12.39 14.10 23.02
C CYS A 39 -11.45 15.18 22.50
N ASP A 40 -10.94 14.98 21.29
CA ASP A 40 -10.20 16.01 20.57
C ASP A 40 -11.16 17.04 19.97
N VAL A 41 -10.88 18.31 20.28
CA VAL A 41 -11.61 19.49 19.79
C VAL A 41 -10.73 20.39 18.92
N SER A 42 -9.53 19.94 18.55
CA SER A 42 -8.60 20.71 17.70
C SER A 42 -9.12 20.94 16.28
N THR A 43 -10.11 20.14 15.85
CA THR A 43 -10.74 20.22 14.54
C THR A 43 -12.22 20.61 14.65
N ASP A 44 -12.84 20.97 13.53
CA ASP A 44 -14.27 21.31 13.43
C ASP A 44 -15.22 20.17 13.87
N ARG A 45 -14.70 18.95 13.99
CA ARG A 45 -15.43 17.79 14.53
C ARG A 45 -14.83 17.36 15.85
N ILE A 46 -15.72 17.14 16.82
CA ILE A 46 -15.39 16.50 18.10
C ILE A 46 -15.17 15.02 17.86
N ARG A 47 -13.99 14.51 18.23
CA ARG A 47 -13.61 13.10 18.02
C ARG A 47 -13.15 12.47 19.33
N PRO A 48 -13.82 11.43 19.85
CA PRO A 48 -13.35 10.74 21.05
C PRO A 48 -11.96 10.14 20.86
N PHE A 49 -11.13 10.28 21.90
CA PHE A 49 -9.85 9.58 21.98
C PHE A 49 -10.10 8.09 22.20
N VAL A 50 -9.38 7.24 21.47
CA VAL A 50 -9.61 5.78 21.51
C VAL A 50 -8.48 5.07 22.27
N PRO A 51 -8.79 4.45 23.42
CA PRO A 51 -7.85 3.59 24.14
C PRO A 51 -7.40 2.41 23.29
N GLU A 52 -6.19 1.91 23.54
CA GLU A 52 -5.56 0.85 22.74
C GLU A 52 -6.50 -0.35 22.48
N PHE A 53 -7.18 -0.81 23.53
CA PHE A 53 -8.11 -1.93 23.50
C PHE A 53 -9.15 -1.85 22.37
N PHE A 54 -9.71 -0.67 22.11
CA PHE A 54 -10.79 -0.49 21.12
C PHE A 54 -10.31 -0.22 19.70
N ARG A 55 -9.03 0.13 19.49
CA ARG A 55 -8.56 0.64 18.20
C ARG A 55 -8.73 -0.37 17.07
N ARG A 56 -8.41 -1.64 17.33
CA ARG A 56 -8.53 -2.73 16.36
C ARG A 56 -9.98 -2.99 15.98
N GLU A 57 -10.88 -3.02 16.95
CA GLU A 57 -12.31 -3.23 16.73
C GLU A 57 -12.92 -2.12 15.89
N ILE A 58 -12.64 -0.86 16.24
CA ILE A 58 -13.09 0.31 15.48
C ILE A 58 -12.56 0.28 14.05
N PHE A 59 -11.27 -0.05 13.88
CA PHE A 59 -10.70 -0.22 12.55
C PHE A 59 -11.45 -1.28 11.74
N ASN A 60 -11.66 -2.48 12.29
CA ASN A 60 -12.32 -3.57 11.57
C ASN A 60 -13.74 -3.17 11.13
N ASN A 61 -14.50 -2.53 12.02
CA ASN A 61 -15.87 -2.09 11.75
C ASN A 61 -15.92 -1.04 10.62
N LEU A 62 -14.99 -0.08 10.60
CA LEU A 62 -14.97 0.98 9.57
C LEU A 62 -14.31 0.52 8.27
N HIS A 63 -13.28 -0.31 8.35
CA HIS A 63 -12.57 -0.84 7.19
C HIS A 63 -13.50 -1.71 6.32
N ALA A 64 -14.34 -2.53 6.94
CA ALA A 64 -15.33 -3.36 6.23
C ALA A 64 -16.30 -2.52 5.36
N LEU A 65 -16.60 -1.28 5.76
CA LEU A 65 -17.46 -0.35 5.01
C LEU A 65 -16.73 0.37 3.86
N SER A 66 -15.39 0.40 3.91
CA SER A 66 -14.56 1.26 3.05
C SER A 66 -14.13 0.60 1.74
N TYR A 67 -14.41 -0.70 1.53
CA TYR A 67 -13.74 -1.55 0.52
C TYR A 67 -12.20 -1.58 0.76
N PRO A 68 -11.35 -2.44 0.13
CA PRO A 68 -9.92 -2.48 0.44
C PRO A 68 -9.15 -1.27 -0.13
N GLU A 69 -9.53 -0.06 0.27
CA GLU A 69 -8.81 1.17 0.06
C GLU A 69 -8.30 1.73 1.39
N ILE A 70 -6.98 1.89 1.47
CA ILE A 70 -6.31 2.45 2.65
C ILE A 70 -6.75 3.89 2.89
N ARG A 71 -6.85 4.68 1.81
CA ARG A 71 -7.23 6.11 1.89
C ARG A 71 -8.67 6.29 2.41
N ALA A 72 -9.60 5.46 1.96
CA ALA A 72 -10.99 5.48 2.42
C ALA A 72 -11.07 5.14 3.91
N SER A 73 -10.37 4.09 4.35
CA SER A 73 -10.33 3.66 5.75
C SER A 73 -9.74 4.75 6.65
N LEU A 74 -8.61 5.35 6.25
CA LEU A 74 -7.99 6.47 6.98
C LEU A 74 -8.94 7.64 7.14
N LYS A 75 -9.63 8.02 6.06
CA LYS A 75 -10.58 9.13 6.09
C LYS A 75 -11.74 8.83 7.04
N LEU A 76 -12.34 7.64 6.95
CA LEU A 76 -13.50 7.26 7.77
C LEU A 76 -13.19 7.15 9.26
N VAL A 77 -11.98 6.69 9.61
CA VAL A 77 -11.51 6.68 10.99
C VAL A 77 -11.23 8.10 11.47
N ALA A 78 -10.44 8.87 10.72
CA ALA A 78 -10.02 10.22 11.10
C ALA A 78 -11.18 11.21 11.26
N GLU A 79 -12.31 10.96 10.58
CA GLU A 79 -13.52 11.76 10.70
C GLU A 79 -14.29 11.56 12.01
N ARG A 80 -14.08 10.43 12.71
CA ARG A 80 -14.89 10.02 13.87
C ARG A 80 -14.07 9.79 15.14
N TYR A 81 -12.81 9.41 15.01
CA TYR A 81 -11.98 8.95 16.12
C TYR A 81 -10.57 9.52 16.03
N VAL A 82 -9.86 9.47 17.15
CA VAL A 82 -8.46 9.87 17.22
C VAL A 82 -7.70 9.04 18.24
N TRP A 83 -6.42 8.79 17.98
CA TRP A 83 -5.44 8.28 18.95
C TRP A 83 -4.03 8.62 18.45
N GLN A 84 -3.01 8.45 19.28
CA GLN A 84 -1.63 8.70 18.81
C GLN A 84 -1.25 7.71 17.71
N SER A 85 -0.52 8.18 16.69
CA SER A 85 -0.09 7.33 15.57
C SER A 85 -1.22 6.65 14.79
N MET A 86 -2.46 7.15 14.89
CA MET A 86 -3.65 6.60 14.20
C MET A 86 -3.42 6.33 12.71
N ARG A 87 -2.79 7.25 12.00
CA ARG A 87 -2.52 7.07 10.57
C ARG A 87 -1.59 5.89 10.30
N HIS A 88 -0.58 5.69 11.15
CA HIS A 88 0.35 4.58 11.02
C HIS A 88 -0.37 3.25 11.23
N ASP A 89 -1.11 3.14 12.34
CA ASP A 89 -1.83 1.91 12.70
C ASP A 89 -2.84 1.51 11.63
N VAL A 90 -3.72 2.42 11.24
CA VAL A 90 -4.75 2.17 10.22
C VAL A 90 -4.12 1.78 8.88
N THR A 91 -3.01 2.42 8.51
CA THR A 91 -2.28 2.08 7.27
C THR A 91 -1.71 0.66 7.36
N LEU A 92 -1.03 0.34 8.45
CA LEU A 92 -0.43 -0.98 8.66
C LEU A 92 -1.51 -2.08 8.63
N TRP A 93 -2.64 -1.86 9.31
CA TRP A 93 -3.73 -2.82 9.39
C TRP A 93 -4.47 -2.99 8.06
N ALA A 94 -4.67 -1.92 7.30
CA ALA A 94 -5.24 -2.01 5.97
C ALA A 94 -4.30 -2.73 4.99
N LEU A 95 -2.98 -2.53 5.10
CA LEU A 95 -1.97 -3.24 4.29
C LEU A 95 -1.92 -4.74 4.58
N THR A 96 -2.13 -5.15 5.83
CA THR A 96 -2.14 -6.56 6.23
C THR A 96 -3.50 -7.24 6.05
N CYS A 97 -4.54 -6.51 5.62
CA CYS A 97 -5.84 -7.08 5.35
C CYS A 97 -5.79 -8.05 4.14
N LEU A 98 -6.34 -9.25 4.32
CA LEU A 98 -6.42 -10.27 3.25
C LEU A 98 -7.13 -9.77 2.00
N GLN A 99 -8.16 -8.93 2.15
CA GLN A 99 -8.89 -8.35 1.01
C GLN A 99 -8.00 -7.41 0.19
N TYR A 100 -7.24 -6.54 0.86
CA TYR A 100 -6.28 -5.66 0.21
C TYR A 100 -5.14 -6.46 -0.45
N GLN A 101 -4.61 -7.47 0.22
CA GLN A 101 -3.58 -8.35 -0.35
C GLN A 101 -4.08 -9.05 -1.62
N ARG A 102 -5.31 -9.60 -1.60
CA ARG A 102 -5.93 -10.25 -2.77
C ARG A 102 -6.23 -9.26 -3.90
N ALA A 103 -6.74 -8.08 -3.60
CA ALA A 103 -7.05 -7.04 -4.59
C ALA A 103 -5.77 -6.46 -5.22
N LYS A 104 -4.70 -6.33 -4.44
CA LYS A 104 -3.39 -5.85 -4.91
C LYS A 104 -2.61 -6.93 -5.68
N VAL A 105 -2.99 -8.20 -5.57
CA VAL A 105 -2.64 -9.21 -6.57
C VAL A 105 -3.49 -8.96 -7.84
N SER A 106 -3.38 -7.77 -8.41
CA SER A 106 -3.60 -7.62 -9.84
C SER A 106 -2.52 -8.45 -10.48
N ARG A 107 -2.92 -9.57 -11.09
CA ARG A 107 -2.17 -10.25 -12.12
C ARG A 107 -1.47 -9.18 -12.95
N HIS A 108 -0.13 -9.12 -12.92
CA HIS A 108 0.52 -8.80 -14.17
C HIS A 108 -0.14 -9.72 -15.18
N SER A 109 -0.77 -9.14 -16.19
CA SER A 109 -1.08 -9.86 -17.43
C SER A 109 0.06 -10.84 -17.63
N ARG A 110 -0.21 -12.12 -17.35
CA ARG A 110 0.61 -13.17 -17.89
C ARG A 110 0.26 -13.01 -19.35
N ASN A 111 1.03 -12.17 -20.06
CA ASN A 111 0.82 -11.93 -21.47
C ASN A 111 0.62 -13.31 -22.06
N GLU A 112 -0.59 -13.55 -22.54
CA GLU A 112 -0.87 -14.75 -23.28
C GLU A 112 0.21 -14.82 -24.35
N ILE A 113 0.89 -15.96 -24.38
CA ILE A 113 2.00 -16.24 -25.26
C ILE A 113 1.57 -15.82 -26.67
N GLY A 114 2.10 -14.70 -27.15
CA GLY A 114 1.52 -13.97 -28.26
C GLY A 114 2.47 -12.93 -28.83
N ARG A 115 3.50 -13.45 -29.53
CA ARG A 115 4.29 -12.84 -30.61
C ARG A 115 5.01 -11.49 -30.36
N PHE A 116 6.33 -11.61 -30.29
CA PHE A 116 7.35 -10.68 -30.81
C PHE A 116 7.04 -9.17 -30.77
N GLU A 117 7.63 -8.47 -29.80
CA GLU A 117 7.76 -7.01 -29.86
C GLU A 117 8.94 -6.65 -30.79
N TYR A 118 8.64 -6.03 -31.93
CA TYR A 118 9.64 -5.48 -32.84
C TYR A 118 10.24 -4.22 -32.20
N LEU A 119 11.49 -4.30 -31.75
CA LEU A 119 12.27 -3.13 -31.36
C LEU A 119 13.06 -2.63 -32.57
N HIS A 120 12.76 -1.42 -33.04
CA HIS A 120 13.51 -0.76 -34.11
C HIS A 120 14.86 -0.26 -33.54
N LEU A 121 15.97 -0.90 -33.93
CA LEU A 121 17.32 -0.42 -33.63
C LEU A 121 17.89 0.28 -34.87
N TRP A 122 18.16 1.57 -34.73
CA TRP A 122 18.82 2.42 -35.72
C TRP A 122 20.34 2.27 -35.55
N ASP A 123 20.95 1.34 -36.28
CA ASP A 123 22.39 1.41 -36.56
C ASP A 123 22.63 1.23 -38.07
N PRO A 124 22.89 2.32 -38.82
CA PRO A 124 23.01 2.28 -40.27
C PRO A 124 24.25 1.53 -40.80
N PHE A 125 25.19 1.12 -39.95
CA PHE A 125 26.48 0.59 -40.42
C PHE A 125 26.53 -0.93 -40.60
N LEU A 126 25.61 -1.71 -40.01
CA LEU A 126 25.66 -3.18 -40.03
C LEU A 126 24.75 -3.85 -41.08
N LEU A 127 24.03 -3.06 -41.89
CA LEU A 127 22.93 -3.53 -42.77
C LEU A 127 23.33 -3.82 -44.23
N GLN A 128 24.61 -4.11 -44.54
CA GLN A 128 24.98 -4.41 -45.93
C GLN A 128 24.94 -5.90 -46.31
N SER A 129 24.90 -6.85 -45.36
CA SER A 129 24.88 -8.28 -45.70
C SER A 129 24.03 -9.18 -44.80
N PHE A 130 23.48 -8.67 -43.69
CA PHE A 130 22.70 -9.47 -42.74
C PHE A 130 21.26 -8.96 -42.69
N ARG A 131 20.31 -9.82 -43.08
CA ARG A 131 18.87 -9.48 -43.17
C ARG A 131 18.13 -9.68 -41.86
N TYR A 132 18.71 -10.43 -40.92
CA TYR A 132 18.06 -10.80 -39.67
C TYR A 132 19.02 -10.58 -38.49
N CYS A 133 18.47 -10.36 -37.29
CA CYS A 133 19.23 -10.29 -36.06
C CYS A 133 18.58 -11.20 -35.03
N LEU A 134 19.37 -12.10 -34.43
CA LEU A 134 18.94 -12.90 -33.28
C LEU A 134 19.30 -12.13 -32.02
N ILE A 135 18.30 -11.84 -31.19
CA ILE A 135 18.52 -11.21 -29.89
C ILE A 135 18.20 -12.24 -28.81
N CYS A 136 19.21 -12.60 -28.03
CA CYS A 136 19.09 -13.44 -26.85
C CYS A 136 19.09 -12.54 -25.62
N VAL A 137 18.07 -12.64 -24.77
CA VAL A 137 18.00 -11.86 -23.52
C VAL A 137 18.12 -12.83 -22.35
N ASP A 138 19.19 -12.70 -21.57
CA ASP A 138 19.33 -13.48 -20.35
C ASP A 138 18.26 -13.06 -19.32
N ARG A 139 17.51 -14.03 -18.81
CA ARG A 139 16.33 -13.77 -17.98
C ARG A 139 16.67 -13.16 -16.62
N PHE A 140 17.88 -13.44 -16.11
CA PHE A 140 18.33 -13.05 -14.78
C PHE A 140 18.98 -11.67 -14.78
N SER A 141 19.87 -11.40 -15.73
CA SER A 141 20.57 -10.11 -15.86
C SER A 141 19.82 -9.07 -16.68
N LYS A 142 18.81 -9.50 -17.47
CA LYS A 142 18.13 -8.65 -18.48
C LYS A 142 19.09 -8.07 -19.53
N TRP A 143 20.27 -8.66 -19.69
CA TRP A 143 21.24 -8.22 -20.68
C TRP A 143 20.89 -8.78 -22.06
N PRO A 144 20.72 -7.94 -23.09
CA PRO A 144 20.52 -8.39 -24.45
C PRO A 144 21.85 -8.60 -25.18
N GLU A 145 22.02 -9.77 -25.79
CA GLU A 145 23.08 -10.06 -26.76
C GLU A 145 22.47 -10.21 -28.15
N ALA A 146 23.02 -9.47 -29.11
CA ALA A 146 22.53 -9.44 -30.49
C ALA A 146 23.56 -10.06 -31.43
N PHE A 147 23.13 -11.01 -32.25
CA PHE A 147 23.95 -11.70 -33.25
C PHE A 147 23.37 -11.45 -34.66
N PRO A 148 24.16 -10.97 -35.62
CA PRO A 148 23.70 -10.79 -37.00
C PRO A 148 23.52 -12.15 -37.70
N LEU A 149 22.44 -12.29 -38.49
CA LEU A 149 22.11 -13.49 -39.25
C LEU A 149 21.82 -13.16 -40.72
N ALA A 150 22.33 -14.00 -41.62
CA ALA A 150 22.15 -13.82 -43.06
C ALA A 150 20.78 -14.35 -43.55
N GLU A 151 20.28 -15.44 -42.95
CA GLU A 151 19.01 -16.09 -43.31
C GLU A 151 18.30 -16.68 -42.07
N ILE A 152 16.97 -16.75 -42.08
CA ILE A 152 16.15 -17.41 -41.05
C ILE A 152 15.51 -18.67 -41.66
N SER A 153 16.01 -19.84 -41.30
CA SER A 153 15.51 -21.15 -41.71
C SER A 153 15.21 -21.99 -40.47
N ALA A 154 14.04 -22.62 -40.42
CA ALA A 154 13.59 -23.43 -39.28
C ALA A 154 14.30 -24.79 -39.15
N ASP A 155 15.26 -25.11 -40.03
CA ASP A 155 15.80 -26.47 -40.20
C ASP A 155 17.26 -26.65 -39.73
N ARG A 156 17.87 -25.69 -39.03
CA ARG A 156 19.26 -25.84 -38.52
C ARG A 156 19.43 -25.29 -37.11
N GLY A 157 18.94 -26.06 -36.13
CA GLY A 157 19.09 -25.78 -34.70
C GLY A 157 20.25 -26.50 -34.02
N GLN A 158 21.41 -26.70 -34.67
CA GLN A 158 22.62 -27.23 -34.02
C GLN A 158 23.90 -26.78 -34.75
N SER A 159 24.46 -25.60 -34.43
CA SER A 159 25.90 -25.32 -34.68
C SER A 159 26.43 -23.98 -34.08
N LEU A 160 25.87 -23.44 -33.00
CA LEU A 160 26.41 -22.20 -32.41
C LEU A 160 26.41 -22.22 -30.88
N LEU A 161 26.92 -23.31 -30.30
CA LEU A 161 27.37 -23.34 -28.90
C LEU A 161 28.65 -24.18 -28.83
N HIS A 162 29.78 -23.52 -29.05
CA HIS A 162 31.08 -23.94 -28.54
C HIS A 162 31.82 -22.69 -28.05
#